data_AF-A0A0D1YTR3-F1
#
_entry.id   AF-A0A0D1YTR3-F1
#
_cell.length_a   1.000
_cell.length_b   1.000
_cell.length_c   1.000
_cell.angle_alpha   90.00
_cell.angle_beta   90.00
_cell.angle_gamma   90.00
#
_symmetry.space_group_name_H-M   'P 1'
#
loop_
_entity.id
_entity.type
_entity.pdbx_description
1 polymer ?
#
loop_
_entity_poly.entity_id
_entity_poly.type
_entity_poly.pdbx_seq_one_letter_code
_entity_poly.pdbx_strand_id
1 'polypeptide(L)'
;MEANYKVCNRCVKAKRTCGGYKDESDIIFRHHRRDLNAWHDRTDDHSAHESPFSGRRIPPSTVAHYTTADWHDTALEREARELFLKDYSVVSSDRSLSRGYLDGLRQLLVYSGPSSELSRAVTVVSLASYGNKYQRPEICAEAKFLYFQLLQSFQKTISNVATSNVVESLVTAVLLGLYEIISTTEAYSSAHSAHSRGVSAILGSDHSPFSIFEGAKLFQMSNPLRIGADRLVPSPNSGILCAPLSARPVQTLDSIMLRTKPLSDKMTRLLETPADVSAEELRKMRDEMMLLAYEYTRWPENQPPKWLPKTIGTISPIQARSAGPIYWPGKMESYFDLYVAGVWNSYRKSRLLYLDKVIRCELQFPEPERKLPLGRLYSEVQSLASDLAASIHFILTGSVDLPPPNFEAIVPGKSAGGLLLLHPLSVSSTLSVVSPEMQTHFRNCLAWIGTNMGIGQATLLAKHPTGLPYDFIKDGHVLVWAGMLISQV
;
A
#
# COMPACT_ATOMS: atom_id res chain seq x y z
N MET A 1 -36.43 -42.31 -8.38
CA MET A 1 -34.99 -42.00 -8.21
C MET A 1 -34.78 -40.58 -8.71
N GLU A 2 -34.80 -39.60 -7.81
CA GLU A 2 -34.61 -38.19 -8.17
C GLU A 2 -33.13 -37.87 -8.34
N ALA A 3 -32.78 -37.24 -9.47
CA ALA A 3 -31.41 -36.84 -9.78
C ALA A 3 -31.05 -35.57 -8.99
N ASN A 4 -29.97 -35.65 -8.20
CA ASN A 4 -29.48 -34.57 -7.34
C ASN A 4 -28.58 -33.62 -8.15
N TYR A 5 -29.15 -32.54 -8.72
CA TYR A 5 -28.38 -31.54 -9.47
C TYR A 5 -27.66 -30.58 -8.52
N LYS A 6 -26.36 -30.35 -8.74
CA LYS A 6 -25.56 -29.38 -7.97
C LYS A 6 -26.03 -27.95 -8.25
N VAL A 7 -26.49 -27.25 -7.21
CA VAL A 7 -26.95 -25.85 -7.27
C VAL A 7 -25.79 -24.90 -6.96
N CYS A 8 -25.63 -23.80 -7.70
CA CYS A 8 -24.54 -22.85 -7.45
C CYS A 8 -24.84 -21.89 -6.28
N ASN A 9 -23.81 -21.52 -5.52
CA ASN A 9 -23.93 -20.64 -4.34
C ASN A 9 -24.53 -19.24 -4.63
N ARG A 10 -24.42 -18.74 -5.86
CA ARG A 10 -25.01 -17.44 -6.25
C ARG A 10 -26.53 -17.52 -6.37
N CYS A 11 -27.07 -18.59 -6.97
CA CYS A 11 -28.52 -18.79 -7.07
C CYS A 11 -29.16 -19.04 -5.70
N VAL A 12 -28.47 -19.75 -4.81
CA VAL A 12 -28.91 -19.95 -3.41
C VAL A 12 -29.04 -18.60 -2.69
N LYS A 13 -28.00 -17.75 -2.75
CA LYS A 13 -28.04 -16.43 -2.12
C LYS A 13 -29.11 -15.50 -2.71
N ALA A 14 -29.41 -15.63 -3.99
CA ALA A 14 -30.37 -14.78 -4.69
C ALA A 14 -31.83 -15.31 -4.64
N LYS A 15 -32.09 -16.46 -4.01
CA LYS A 15 -33.40 -17.14 -3.98
C LYS A 15 -34.05 -17.31 -5.36
N ARG A 16 -33.25 -17.69 -6.37
CA ARG A 16 -33.74 -17.99 -7.73
C ARG A 16 -33.50 -19.45 -8.10
N THR A 17 -34.38 -20.02 -8.92
CA THR A 17 -34.23 -21.39 -9.44
C THR A 17 -32.97 -21.50 -10.30
N CYS A 18 -32.09 -22.44 -9.97
CA CYS A 18 -30.82 -22.65 -10.66
C CYS A 18 -31.01 -23.66 -11.80
N GLY A 19 -30.57 -23.32 -13.01
CA GLY A 19 -30.63 -24.23 -14.16
C GLY A 19 -29.60 -25.37 -14.15
N GLY A 20 -28.82 -25.51 -13.08
CA GLY A 20 -27.73 -26.49 -12.98
C GLY A 20 -26.47 -26.09 -13.78
N TYR A 21 -25.39 -26.85 -13.60
CA TYR A 21 -24.22 -26.79 -14.47
C TYR A 21 -24.47 -27.68 -15.69
N LYS A 22 -24.19 -27.18 -16.89
CA LYS A 22 -24.22 -28.02 -18.10
C LYS A 22 -23.08 -29.03 -18.05
N ASP A 23 -23.32 -30.23 -18.55
CA ASP A 23 -22.30 -31.27 -18.67
C ASP A 23 -21.20 -30.83 -19.65
N GLU A 24 -19.96 -31.26 -19.45
CA GLU A 24 -18.81 -30.82 -20.26
C GLU A 24 -18.98 -31.18 -21.74
N SER A 25 -19.81 -32.18 -22.05
CA SER A 25 -20.17 -32.60 -23.41
C SER A 25 -21.06 -31.61 -24.17
N ASP A 26 -21.70 -30.63 -23.51
CA ASP A 26 -22.62 -29.66 -24.12
C ASP A 26 -21.98 -28.29 -24.44
N ILE A 27 -20.67 -28.16 -24.22
CA ILE A 27 -19.95 -26.89 -24.42
C ILE A 27 -19.39 -26.81 -25.85
N ILE A 28 -20.21 -26.34 -26.80
CA ILE A 28 -19.75 -25.94 -28.14
C ILE A 28 -19.15 -24.53 -28.05
N PHE A 29 -17.83 -24.39 -28.17
CA PHE A 29 -17.16 -23.10 -28.29
C PHE A 29 -17.48 -22.46 -29.64
N ARG A 30 -18.28 -21.39 -29.65
CA ARG A 30 -18.52 -20.57 -30.84
C ARG A 30 -17.52 -19.40 -30.87
N HIS A 31 -16.64 -19.41 -31.87
CA HIS A 31 -15.81 -18.25 -32.19
C HIS A 31 -16.68 -17.14 -32.81
N HIS A 32 -16.80 -16.01 -32.13
CA HIS A 32 -17.42 -14.81 -32.70
C HIS A 32 -16.38 -13.98 -33.46
N ARG A 33 -16.25 -14.21 -34.77
CA ARG A 33 -15.84 -13.15 -35.73
C ARG A 33 -17.10 -12.38 -36.14
N ARG A 34 -17.09 -11.05 -36.01
CA ARG A 34 -18.02 -10.19 -36.77
C ARG A 34 -17.35 -9.86 -38.09
N ASP A 35 -17.80 -10.51 -39.15
CA ASP A 35 -17.54 -10.08 -40.52
C ASP A 35 -18.38 -8.82 -40.79
N LEU A 36 -17.71 -7.68 -40.89
CA LEU A 36 -18.25 -6.46 -41.49
C LEU A 36 -17.83 -6.45 -42.96
N ASN A 37 -18.55 -7.19 -43.81
CA ASN A 37 -18.49 -7.08 -45.27
C ASN A 37 -19.67 -7.84 -45.89
N ALA A 38 -20.85 -7.19 -45.95
CA ALA A 38 -21.95 -7.63 -46.82
C ALA A 38 -23.04 -6.55 -46.91
N TRP A 39 -22.72 -5.36 -47.43
CA TRP A 39 -23.72 -4.45 -48.02
C TRP A 39 -23.07 -3.67 -49.16
N HIS A 40 -22.96 -4.32 -50.32
CA HIS A 40 -23.03 -3.63 -51.61
C HIS A 40 -24.42 -3.92 -52.17
N ASP A 41 -25.23 -2.88 -52.40
CA ASP A 41 -25.59 -2.49 -53.76
C ASP A 41 -26.36 -1.14 -53.79
N ARG A 42 -26.16 -0.38 -54.88
CA ARG A 42 -26.96 0.76 -55.43
C ARG A 42 -26.61 2.18 -54.97
N THR A 43 -25.74 2.90 -55.71
CA THR A 43 -25.98 3.80 -56.88
C THR A 43 -26.50 5.19 -56.49
N ASP A 44 -25.64 6.22 -56.57
CA ASP A 44 -25.74 7.32 -57.56
C ASP A 44 -24.92 8.57 -57.17
N ASP A 45 -24.06 8.95 -58.11
CA ASP A 45 -23.73 10.27 -58.66
C ASP A 45 -23.24 11.51 -57.87
N HIS A 46 -22.18 12.06 -58.47
CA HIS A 46 -21.76 13.46 -58.63
C HIS A 46 -21.65 14.41 -57.42
N SER A 47 -20.41 14.82 -57.09
CA SER A 47 -19.79 16.07 -57.59
C SER A 47 -18.61 16.52 -56.72
N ALA A 48 -17.57 17.01 -57.39
CA ALA A 48 -16.32 17.51 -56.82
C ALA A 48 -16.43 18.98 -56.39
N HIS A 49 -15.74 19.35 -55.31
CA HIS A 49 -15.20 20.70 -55.13
C HIS A 49 -13.95 20.66 -54.24
N GLU A 50 -12.82 21.12 -54.80
CA GLU A 50 -11.55 21.34 -54.11
C GLU A 50 -11.56 22.66 -53.32
N SER A 51 -10.94 22.68 -52.13
CA SER A 51 -9.87 23.64 -51.78
C SER A 51 -9.25 23.42 -50.40
N PRO A 52 -8.03 23.94 -50.14
CA PRO A 52 -7.01 23.33 -49.29
C PRO A 52 -6.91 23.98 -47.90
N PHE A 53 -6.39 23.27 -46.89
CA PHE A 53 -5.41 23.77 -45.91
C PHE A 53 -5.09 22.72 -44.82
N SER A 54 -3.80 22.60 -44.53
CA SER A 54 -3.19 22.21 -43.24
C SER A 54 -3.10 20.73 -42.81
N GLY A 55 -1.88 20.35 -42.42
CA GLY A 55 -1.64 19.38 -41.35
C GLY A 55 -1.09 18.03 -41.79
N ARG A 56 0.23 17.89 -41.76
CA ARG A 56 0.99 16.64 -41.93
C ARG A 56 0.45 15.55 -40.98
N ARG A 57 -0.36 14.60 -41.48
CA ARG A 57 -0.80 13.40 -40.76
C ARG A 57 0.21 12.27 -40.97
N ILE A 58 0.73 11.75 -39.86
CA ILE A 58 1.49 10.49 -39.79
C ILE A 58 0.49 9.34 -40.06
N PRO A 59 0.83 8.32 -40.88
CA PRO A 59 -0.12 7.27 -41.22
C PRO A 59 -0.45 6.38 -40.01
N PRO A 60 -1.68 5.84 -39.91
CA PRO A 60 -2.02 4.88 -38.88
C PRO A 60 -1.27 3.59 -39.15
N SER A 61 -0.32 3.27 -38.27
CA SER A 61 0.40 2.00 -38.32
C SER A 61 -0.57 0.86 -38.02
N THR A 62 -0.66 -0.06 -38.97
CA THR A 62 -1.37 -1.33 -38.94
C THR A 62 -1.18 -2.02 -37.60
N VAL A 63 -2.30 -2.37 -36.94
CA VAL A 63 -2.31 -3.14 -35.69
C VAL A 63 -1.69 -4.51 -36.00
N ALA A 64 -0.44 -4.70 -35.60
CA ALA A 64 0.21 -5.99 -35.64
C ALA A 64 -0.49 -6.93 -34.64
N HIS A 65 -1.00 -8.05 -35.14
CA HIS A 65 -1.48 -9.14 -34.32
C HIS A 65 -0.28 -9.88 -33.72
N TYR A 66 0.11 -9.53 -32.50
CA TYR A 66 1.13 -10.26 -31.74
C TYR A 66 0.55 -11.61 -31.31
N THR A 67 1.06 -12.69 -31.89
CA THR A 67 0.77 -14.05 -31.43
C THR A 67 1.57 -14.34 -30.15
N THR A 68 1.07 -15.25 -29.32
CA THR A 68 1.63 -15.64 -28.01
C THR A 68 3.08 -16.18 -28.05
N ALA A 69 3.69 -16.34 -29.22
CA ALA A 69 5.02 -16.89 -29.42
C ALA A 69 6.18 -15.87 -29.24
N ASP A 70 5.93 -14.56 -29.34
CA ASP A 70 6.99 -13.54 -29.25
C ASP A 70 7.30 -13.07 -27.81
N TRP A 71 6.55 -13.54 -26.82
CA TRP A 71 6.59 -13.00 -25.45
C TRP A 71 7.58 -13.68 -24.51
N HIS A 72 8.31 -14.69 -24.99
CA HIS A 72 9.50 -15.24 -24.31
C HIS A 72 10.74 -14.41 -24.63
N ASP A 73 10.60 -13.10 -24.81
CA ASP A 73 11.78 -12.24 -24.89
C ASP A 73 12.39 -12.13 -23.49
N THR A 74 13.39 -12.97 -23.24
CA THR A 74 14.22 -12.90 -22.04
C THR A 74 14.81 -11.50 -21.80
N ALA A 75 14.85 -10.62 -22.81
CA ALA A 75 15.23 -9.23 -22.64
C ALA A 75 14.15 -8.41 -21.91
N LEU A 76 12.86 -8.56 -22.24
CA LEU A 76 11.77 -7.85 -21.56
C LEU A 76 11.68 -8.27 -20.09
N GLU A 77 11.75 -9.58 -19.80
CA GLU A 77 11.75 -10.07 -18.42
C GLU A 77 12.94 -9.47 -17.64
N ARG A 78 14.13 -9.48 -18.25
CA ARG A 78 15.34 -8.91 -17.65
C ARG A 78 15.22 -7.42 -17.39
N GLU A 79 14.71 -6.66 -18.36
CA GLU A 79 14.46 -5.22 -18.23
C GLU A 79 13.45 -4.94 -17.12
N ALA A 80 12.32 -5.65 -17.10
CA ALA A 80 11.30 -5.49 -16.07
C ALA A 80 11.86 -5.78 -14.67
N ARG A 81 12.65 -6.85 -14.51
CA ARG A 81 13.30 -7.20 -13.24
C ARG A 81 14.30 -6.13 -12.79
N GLU A 82 15.13 -5.62 -13.69
CA GLU A 82 16.08 -4.56 -13.35
C GLU A 82 15.38 -3.25 -12.98
N LEU A 83 14.32 -2.87 -13.70
CA LEU A 83 13.49 -1.71 -13.36
C LEU A 83 12.79 -1.90 -12.01
N PHE A 84 12.23 -3.08 -11.73
CA PHE A 84 11.62 -3.36 -10.43
C PHE A 84 12.64 -3.24 -9.28
N LEU A 85 13.81 -3.85 -9.42
CA LEU A 85 14.86 -3.75 -8.41
C LEU A 85 15.34 -2.31 -8.24
N LYS A 86 15.41 -1.52 -9.33
CA LYS A 86 15.74 -0.09 -9.27
C LYS A 86 14.66 0.73 -8.55
N ASP A 87 13.38 0.49 -8.85
CA ASP A 87 12.27 1.32 -8.38
C ASP A 87 11.78 0.91 -6.98
N TYR A 88 11.94 -0.35 -6.59
CA TYR A 88 11.44 -0.89 -5.33
C TYR A 88 12.53 -1.29 -4.34
N SER A 89 13.81 -1.41 -4.71
CA SER A 89 14.88 -1.64 -3.74
C SER A 89 15.55 -0.34 -3.31
N VAL A 90 15.61 -0.11 -2.00
CA VAL A 90 16.30 1.01 -1.34
C VAL A 90 17.38 0.39 -0.46
N VAL A 91 18.62 0.46 -0.91
CA VAL A 91 19.77 -0.02 -0.13
C VAL A 91 20.16 1.07 0.87
N SER A 92 20.27 0.71 2.14
CA SER A 92 20.67 1.64 3.19
C SER A 92 22.14 1.98 3.07
N SER A 93 22.48 3.28 3.10
CA SER A 93 23.87 3.75 3.18
C SER A 93 24.46 3.61 4.59
N ASP A 94 23.61 3.46 5.60
CA ASP A 94 24.01 3.24 7.00
C ASP A 94 22.98 2.33 7.67
N ARG A 95 23.28 1.03 7.73
CA ARG A 95 22.40 0.00 8.31
C ARG A 95 22.18 0.17 9.82
N SER A 96 22.95 1.02 10.49
CA SER A 96 22.67 1.38 11.89
C SER A 96 21.48 2.35 12.03
N LEU A 97 21.22 3.14 10.99
CA LEU A 97 20.16 4.14 10.96
C LEU A 97 18.96 3.66 10.15
N SER A 98 19.13 2.81 9.16
CA SER A 98 18.03 2.41 8.28
C SER A 98 18.09 0.96 7.87
N ARG A 99 16.89 0.35 7.75
CA ARG A 99 16.68 -1.01 7.24
C ARG A 99 16.68 -1.07 5.70
N GLY A 100 16.75 0.06 5.01
CA GLY A 100 16.46 0.13 3.58
C GLY A 100 15.03 -0.33 3.28
N TYR A 101 14.72 -0.75 2.06
CA TYR A 101 13.46 -1.40 1.68
C TYR A 101 13.75 -2.41 0.58
N LEU A 102 13.37 -3.68 0.79
CA LEU A 102 13.87 -4.82 0.00
C LEU A 102 15.41 -4.86 -0.12
N ASP A 103 16.12 -4.25 0.84
CA ASP A 103 17.59 -4.28 0.94
C ASP A 103 18.02 -5.73 1.21
N GLY A 104 18.83 -6.30 0.32
CA GLY A 104 19.23 -7.71 0.34
C GLY A 104 18.54 -8.60 -0.72
N LEU A 105 17.49 -8.11 -1.40
CA LEU A 105 16.74 -8.93 -2.36
C LEU A 105 17.62 -9.45 -3.52
N ARG A 106 18.57 -8.64 -4.02
CA ARG A 106 19.50 -9.07 -5.09
C ARG A 106 20.39 -10.23 -4.63
N GLN A 107 20.93 -10.16 -3.42
CA GLN A 107 21.77 -11.20 -2.85
C GLN A 107 20.95 -12.48 -2.64
N LEU A 108 19.72 -12.36 -2.14
CA LEU A 108 18.82 -13.49 -1.94
C LEU A 108 18.46 -14.18 -3.27
N LEU A 109 18.24 -13.42 -4.34
CA LEU A 109 18.00 -13.97 -5.68
C LEU A 109 19.20 -14.77 -6.20
N VAL A 110 20.43 -14.29 -5.97
CA VAL A 110 21.65 -15.03 -6.35
C VAL A 110 21.76 -16.32 -5.56
N TYR A 111 21.47 -16.29 -4.25
CA TYR A 111 21.51 -17.46 -3.39
C TYR A 111 20.46 -18.52 -3.74
N SER A 112 19.19 -18.11 -3.91
CA SER A 112 18.08 -19.03 -4.24
C SER A 112 18.14 -19.55 -5.68
N GLY A 113 18.82 -18.85 -6.58
CA GLY A 113 18.98 -19.23 -7.98
C GLY A 113 17.74 -18.95 -8.85
N PRO A 114 17.88 -19.04 -10.19
CA PRO A 114 16.87 -18.57 -11.15
C PRO A 114 15.59 -19.40 -11.16
N SER A 115 15.65 -20.67 -10.78
CA SER A 115 14.51 -21.59 -10.74
C SER A 115 13.71 -21.54 -9.44
N SER A 116 14.10 -20.70 -8.48
CA SER A 116 13.42 -20.56 -7.19
C SER A 116 12.03 -19.94 -7.32
N GLU A 117 11.15 -20.26 -6.37
CA GLU A 117 9.84 -19.62 -6.25
C GLU A 117 9.99 -18.12 -5.99
N LEU A 118 11.03 -17.72 -5.26
CA LEU A 118 11.41 -16.32 -5.06
C LEU A 118 11.74 -15.62 -6.39
N SER A 119 12.57 -16.22 -7.23
CA SER A 119 12.93 -15.66 -8.53
C SER A 119 11.69 -15.47 -9.41
N ARG A 120 10.80 -16.47 -9.42
CA ARG A 120 9.50 -16.39 -10.12
C ARG A 120 8.61 -15.28 -9.55
N ALA A 121 8.58 -15.10 -8.22
CA ALA A 121 7.81 -14.03 -7.58
C ALA A 121 8.31 -12.64 -7.99
N VAL A 122 9.65 -12.46 -8.07
CA VAL A 122 10.24 -11.23 -8.58
C VAL A 122 9.84 -10.99 -10.04
N THR A 123 9.87 -12.01 -10.91
CA THR A 123 9.41 -11.88 -12.30
C THR A 123 7.93 -11.44 -12.36
N VAL A 124 7.04 -12.08 -11.60
CA VAL A 124 5.61 -11.75 -11.55
C VAL A 124 5.36 -10.29 -11.16
N VAL A 125 5.94 -9.83 -10.05
CA VAL A 125 5.73 -8.45 -9.58
C VAL A 125 6.41 -7.42 -10.50
N SER A 126 7.52 -7.79 -11.13
CA SER A 126 8.24 -6.95 -12.08
C SER A 126 7.42 -6.69 -13.35
N LEU A 127 6.87 -7.75 -13.94
CA LEU A 127 6.00 -7.65 -15.13
C LEU A 127 4.72 -6.86 -14.81
N ALA A 128 4.12 -7.08 -13.64
CA ALA A 128 2.96 -6.31 -13.21
C ALA A 128 3.26 -4.81 -13.07
N SER A 129 4.37 -4.46 -12.41
CA SER A 129 4.79 -3.07 -12.25
C SER A 129 5.12 -2.42 -13.59
N TYR A 130 5.87 -3.12 -14.45
CA TYR A 130 6.21 -2.65 -15.79
C TYR A 130 4.95 -2.43 -16.63
N GLY A 131 4.07 -3.43 -16.70
CA GLY A 131 2.83 -3.35 -17.47
C GLY A 131 1.94 -2.19 -17.02
N ASN A 132 1.84 -1.93 -15.71
CA ASN A 132 1.09 -0.79 -15.20
C ASN A 132 1.75 0.55 -15.54
N LYS A 133 3.06 0.69 -15.30
CA LYS A 133 3.81 1.94 -15.48
C LYS A 133 3.84 2.38 -16.95
N TYR A 134 3.93 1.43 -17.87
CA TYR A 134 3.97 1.70 -19.32
C TYR A 134 2.62 1.45 -20.02
N GLN A 135 1.55 1.20 -19.27
CA GLN A 135 0.19 0.97 -19.80
C GLN A 135 0.12 -0.15 -20.85
N ARG A 136 0.75 -1.29 -20.56
CA ARG A 136 0.81 -2.49 -21.40
C ARG A 136 -0.06 -3.61 -20.80
N PRO A 137 -1.38 -3.62 -21.07
CA PRO A 137 -2.32 -4.57 -20.45
C PRO A 137 -2.02 -6.03 -20.76
N GLU A 138 -1.38 -6.32 -21.89
CA GLU A 138 -0.93 -7.65 -22.28
C GLU A 138 0.16 -8.19 -21.34
N ILE A 139 1.07 -7.33 -20.87
CA ILE A 139 2.10 -7.70 -19.89
C ILE A 139 1.45 -7.93 -18.52
N CYS A 140 0.46 -7.12 -18.15
CA CYS A 140 -0.30 -7.33 -16.91
C CYS A 140 -1.09 -8.65 -16.93
N ALA A 141 -1.63 -9.04 -18.08
CA ALA A 141 -2.32 -10.32 -18.26
C ALA A 141 -1.36 -11.50 -18.08
N GLU A 142 -0.14 -11.41 -18.62
CA GLU A 142 0.89 -12.44 -18.45
C GLU A 142 1.36 -12.53 -17.00
N ALA A 143 1.64 -11.39 -16.35
CA ALA A 143 1.99 -11.35 -14.94
C ALA A 143 0.94 -12.05 -14.07
N LYS A 144 -0.35 -11.87 -14.41
CA LYS A 144 -1.47 -12.54 -13.76
C LYS A 144 -1.53 -14.04 -14.02
N PHE A 145 -1.22 -14.49 -15.23
CA PHE A 145 -1.12 -15.92 -15.54
C PHE A 145 0.00 -16.57 -14.72
N LEU A 146 1.21 -16.00 -14.75
CA LEU A 146 2.37 -16.47 -13.99
C LEU A 146 2.12 -16.44 -12.48
N TYR A 147 1.43 -15.42 -11.98
CA TYR A 147 0.99 -15.33 -10.59
C TYR A 147 0.16 -16.54 -10.16
N PHE A 148 -0.85 -16.93 -10.95
CA PHE A 148 -1.68 -18.09 -10.61
C PHE A 148 -0.90 -19.41 -10.64
N GLN A 149 0.01 -19.59 -11.59
CA GLN A 149 0.90 -20.76 -11.62
C GLN A 149 1.80 -20.81 -10.38
N LEU A 150 2.35 -19.66 -9.99
CA LEU A 150 3.21 -19.52 -8.83
C LEU A 150 2.45 -19.81 -7.53
N LEU A 151 1.21 -19.35 -7.36
CA LEU A 151 0.39 -19.69 -6.19
C LEU A 151 0.26 -21.20 -5.97
N GLN A 152 0.05 -21.98 -7.03
CA GLN A 152 -0.12 -23.44 -6.94
C GLN A 152 1.18 -24.15 -6.53
N SER A 153 2.31 -23.68 -7.04
CA SER A 153 3.63 -24.26 -6.73
C SER A 153 4.08 -23.83 -5.32
N PHE A 154 3.90 -22.55 -5.00
CA PHE A 154 4.24 -22.00 -3.69
C PHE A 154 3.42 -22.65 -2.56
N GLN A 155 2.12 -22.90 -2.78
CA GLN A 155 1.29 -23.64 -1.82
C GLN A 155 1.89 -25.02 -1.48
N LYS A 156 2.40 -25.75 -2.47
CA LYS A 156 3.03 -27.06 -2.25
C LYS A 156 4.31 -26.91 -1.42
N THR A 157 5.13 -25.90 -1.72
CA THR A 157 6.36 -25.60 -0.99
C THR A 157 6.09 -25.31 0.49
N ILE A 158 5.16 -24.40 0.80
CA ILE A 158 4.86 -24.03 2.19
C ILE A 158 4.06 -25.10 2.95
N SER A 159 3.47 -26.08 2.26
CA SER A 159 2.82 -27.23 2.90
C SER A 159 3.83 -28.23 3.46
N ASN A 160 5.09 -28.21 2.98
CA ASN A 160 6.16 -29.08 3.48
C ASN A 160 7.15 -28.28 4.36
N VAL A 161 6.74 -28.02 5.60
CA VAL A 161 7.46 -27.18 6.56
C VAL A 161 8.89 -27.68 6.83
N ALA A 162 9.12 -29.01 6.79
CA ALA A 162 10.42 -29.60 7.09
C ALA A 162 11.51 -29.29 6.06
N THR A 163 11.14 -29.00 4.81
CA THR A 163 12.09 -28.77 3.71
C THR A 163 12.06 -27.35 3.17
N SER A 164 11.13 -26.53 3.65
CA SER A 164 10.94 -25.17 3.13
C SER A 164 11.94 -24.19 3.74
N ASN A 165 12.59 -23.40 2.89
CA ASN A 165 13.36 -22.25 3.35
C ASN A 165 12.37 -21.17 3.82
N VAL A 166 12.31 -20.96 5.15
CA VAL A 166 11.39 -20.02 5.80
C VAL A 166 11.60 -18.59 5.31
N VAL A 167 12.84 -18.18 5.09
CA VAL A 167 13.17 -16.85 4.61
C VAL A 167 12.72 -16.66 3.17
N GLU A 168 13.05 -17.61 2.30
CA GLU A 168 12.63 -17.57 0.90
C GLU A 168 11.10 -17.55 0.79
N SER A 169 10.43 -18.36 1.62
CA SER A 169 8.97 -18.40 1.68
C SER A 169 8.36 -17.09 2.18
N LEU A 170 8.96 -16.48 3.20
CA LEU A 170 8.52 -15.18 3.69
C LEU A 170 8.63 -14.12 2.59
N VAL A 171 9.79 -13.99 1.95
CA VAL A 171 10.02 -12.97 0.90
C VAL A 171 9.13 -13.23 -0.31
N THR A 172 8.94 -14.50 -0.69
CA THR A 172 8.00 -14.89 -1.75
C THR A 172 6.58 -14.42 -1.42
N ALA A 173 6.08 -14.69 -0.20
CA ALA A 173 4.76 -14.22 0.23
C ALA A 173 4.63 -12.69 0.24
N VAL A 174 5.68 -11.97 0.65
CA VAL A 174 5.72 -10.49 0.61
C VAL A 174 5.62 -9.98 -0.83
N LEU A 175 6.42 -10.52 -1.76
CA LEU A 175 6.41 -10.10 -3.17
C LEU A 175 5.06 -10.39 -3.85
N LEU A 176 4.41 -11.52 -3.53
CA LEU A 176 3.06 -11.81 -4.01
C LEU A 176 2.01 -10.86 -3.43
N GLY A 177 2.17 -10.46 -2.16
CA GLY A 177 1.37 -9.39 -1.56
C GLY A 177 1.57 -8.03 -2.25
N LEU A 178 2.81 -7.70 -2.60
CA LEU A 178 3.12 -6.48 -3.37
C LEU A 178 2.55 -6.52 -4.78
N TYR A 179 2.59 -7.67 -5.46
CA TYR A 179 1.90 -7.89 -6.73
C TYR A 179 0.41 -7.55 -6.62
N GLU A 180 -0.27 -8.07 -5.60
CA GLU A 180 -1.69 -7.80 -5.36
C GLU A 180 -1.99 -6.31 -5.13
N ILE A 181 -1.09 -5.58 -4.45
CA ILE A 181 -1.20 -4.12 -4.23
C ILE A 181 -0.97 -3.34 -5.54
N ILE A 182 0.06 -3.71 -6.30
CA ILE A 182 0.43 -3.05 -7.56
C ILE A 182 -0.64 -3.30 -8.63
N SER A 183 -1.13 -4.53 -8.77
CA SER A 183 -2.10 -4.93 -9.80
C SER A 183 -3.56 -4.68 -9.43
N THR A 184 -3.84 -4.08 -8.27
CA THR A 184 -5.22 -3.78 -7.86
C THR A 184 -5.94 -2.88 -8.88
N THR A 185 -7.17 -3.21 -9.24
CA THR A 185 -8.05 -2.32 -10.02
C THR A 185 -9.46 -2.32 -9.45
N GLU A 186 -10.35 -1.45 -9.94
CA GLU A 186 -11.77 -1.49 -9.56
C GLU A 186 -12.44 -2.81 -9.97
N ALA A 187 -12.00 -3.42 -11.09
CA ALA A 187 -12.54 -4.68 -11.57
C ALA A 187 -11.91 -5.91 -10.89
N TYR A 188 -10.72 -5.75 -10.29
CA TYR A 188 -9.97 -6.82 -9.65
C TYR A 188 -9.77 -6.52 -8.17
N SER A 189 -10.60 -7.16 -7.34
CA SER A 189 -10.46 -7.11 -5.88
C SER A 189 -9.15 -7.75 -5.46
N SER A 190 -8.26 -6.95 -4.89
CA SER A 190 -6.96 -7.40 -4.38
C SER A 190 -7.13 -8.45 -3.27
N ALA A 191 -6.37 -9.54 -3.35
CA ALA A 191 -6.34 -10.59 -2.33
C ALA A 191 -5.17 -10.43 -1.34
N HIS A 192 -4.52 -9.26 -1.30
CA HIS A 192 -3.34 -9.01 -0.47
C HIS A 192 -3.56 -9.33 1.02
N SER A 193 -4.78 -9.18 1.56
CA SER A 193 -5.11 -9.63 2.92
C SER A 193 -4.77 -11.10 3.18
N ALA A 194 -4.90 -12.00 2.20
CA ALA A 194 -4.48 -13.39 2.35
C ALA A 194 -2.96 -13.53 2.53
N HIS A 195 -2.18 -12.78 1.77
CA HIS A 195 -0.71 -12.74 1.90
C HIS A 195 -0.27 -12.11 3.21
N SER A 196 -0.93 -11.04 3.67
CA SER A 196 -0.70 -10.44 5.00
C SER A 196 -0.85 -11.48 6.12
N ARG A 197 -1.91 -12.29 6.05
CA ARG A 197 -2.13 -13.39 6.98
C ARG A 197 -1.08 -14.49 6.86
N GLY A 198 -0.67 -14.84 5.65
CA GLY A 198 0.40 -15.81 5.39
C GLY A 198 1.75 -15.36 5.97
N VAL A 199 2.15 -14.12 5.71
CA VAL A 199 3.34 -13.47 6.28
C VAL A 199 3.30 -13.52 7.81
N SER A 200 2.16 -13.16 8.40
CA SER A 200 1.98 -13.22 9.86
C SER A 200 2.14 -14.63 10.42
N ALA A 201 1.62 -15.64 9.72
CA ALA A 201 1.73 -17.05 10.12
C ALA A 201 3.17 -17.55 10.03
N ILE A 202 3.92 -17.17 8.99
CA ILE A 202 5.33 -17.53 8.82
C ILE A 202 6.17 -16.89 9.95
N LEU A 203 5.98 -15.59 10.20
CA LEU A 203 6.71 -14.86 11.25
C LEU A 203 6.41 -15.38 12.66
N GLY A 204 5.19 -15.86 12.90
CA GLY A 204 4.77 -16.43 14.18
C GLY A 204 5.10 -17.91 14.37
N SER A 205 5.74 -18.57 13.40
CA SER A 205 6.10 -19.98 13.50
C SER A 205 7.32 -20.21 14.40
N ASP A 206 7.40 -21.37 15.05
CA ASP A 206 8.51 -21.74 15.94
C ASP A 206 9.87 -21.81 15.20
N HIS A 207 9.84 -21.91 13.86
CA HIS A 207 11.03 -21.97 13.00
C HIS A 207 11.37 -20.62 12.35
N SER A 208 10.68 -19.54 12.74
CA SER A 208 10.98 -18.20 12.22
C SER A 208 12.39 -17.76 12.65
N PRO A 209 13.30 -17.45 11.71
CA PRO A 209 14.63 -16.93 12.06
C PRO A 209 14.56 -15.46 12.55
N PHE A 210 13.39 -14.83 12.44
CA PHE A 210 13.18 -13.43 12.77
C PHE A 210 12.74 -13.29 14.23
N SER A 211 13.63 -12.81 15.09
CA SER A 211 13.34 -12.40 16.48
C SER A 211 12.55 -11.07 16.55
N ILE A 212 11.56 -10.88 15.68
CA ILE A 212 10.81 -9.62 15.55
C ILE A 212 9.52 -9.74 16.37
N PHE A 213 9.68 -9.86 17.68
CA PHE A 213 8.58 -10.10 18.61
C PHE A 213 7.52 -8.98 18.60
N GLU A 214 7.88 -7.70 18.42
CA GLU A 214 6.90 -6.61 18.35
C GLU A 214 6.36 -6.36 16.94
N GLY A 215 7.20 -6.46 15.91
CA GLY A 215 6.74 -6.38 14.52
C GLY A 215 5.77 -7.51 14.19
N ALA A 216 6.05 -8.75 14.60
CA ALA A 216 5.12 -9.87 14.46
C ALA A 216 3.77 -9.60 15.16
N LYS A 217 3.76 -8.89 16.29
CA LYS A 217 2.51 -8.44 16.93
C LYS A 217 1.77 -7.38 16.10
N LEU A 218 2.46 -6.46 15.43
CA LEU A 218 1.82 -5.55 14.46
C LEU A 218 1.21 -6.31 13.27
N PHE A 219 1.91 -7.33 12.75
CA PHE A 219 1.38 -8.23 11.73
C PHE A 219 0.15 -9.01 12.24
N GLN A 220 0.16 -9.45 13.51
CA GLN A 220 -0.98 -10.11 14.16
C GLN A 220 -2.15 -9.17 14.48
N MET A 221 -1.94 -7.87 14.69
CA MET A 221 -3.06 -6.89 14.83
C MET A 221 -3.94 -6.82 13.56
N SER A 222 -3.40 -7.28 12.44
CA SER A 222 -4.12 -7.42 11.19
C SER A 222 -4.97 -8.68 11.08
N ASN A 223 -4.70 -9.72 11.88
CA ASN A 223 -5.35 -11.02 11.78
C ASN A 223 -5.61 -11.65 13.16
N PRO A 224 -6.88 -11.94 13.55
CA PRO A 224 -7.21 -12.52 14.85
C PRO A 224 -6.86 -14.02 15.02
N LEU A 225 -5.98 -14.59 14.19
CA LEU A 225 -5.44 -15.93 14.43
C LEU A 225 -4.54 -15.90 15.67
N ARG A 226 -5.12 -16.35 16.78
CA ARG A 226 -4.56 -16.36 18.14
C ARG A 226 -3.32 -17.25 18.24
N ILE A 227 -2.13 -16.67 18.09
CA ILE A 227 -0.96 -17.17 18.82
C ILE A 227 -1.07 -16.57 20.21
N GLY A 228 -1.03 -17.40 21.25
CA GLY A 228 -1.24 -16.99 22.65
C GLY A 228 -0.39 -15.77 23.01
N ALA A 229 -1.04 -14.69 23.47
CA ALA A 229 -0.38 -13.47 23.94
C ALA A 229 0.66 -13.76 25.07
N ASP A 230 0.45 -14.89 25.73
CA ASP A 230 1.24 -15.57 26.75
C ASP A 230 2.62 -16.08 26.28
N ARG A 231 2.90 -16.16 24.97
CA ARG A 231 4.21 -16.59 24.43
C ARG A 231 5.19 -15.45 24.10
N LEU A 232 4.81 -14.18 24.26
CA LEU A 232 5.58 -13.05 23.69
C LEU A 232 5.82 -11.93 24.72
N VAL A 233 6.92 -12.01 25.46
CA VAL A 233 7.37 -10.96 26.40
C VAL A 233 7.80 -9.70 25.60
N PRO A 234 7.30 -8.49 25.91
CA PRO A 234 7.76 -7.25 25.28
C PRO A 234 9.23 -6.98 25.63
N SER A 235 10.07 -6.76 24.62
CA SER A 235 11.40 -6.17 24.79
C SER A 235 11.38 -4.79 24.11
N PRO A 236 11.67 -3.70 24.83
CA PRO A 236 11.60 -2.33 24.28
C PRO A 236 12.57 -2.05 23.12
N ASN A 237 13.39 -3.01 22.71
CA ASN A 237 14.42 -2.89 21.67
C ASN A 237 14.09 -3.68 20.38
N SER A 238 12.87 -4.17 20.18
CA SER A 238 12.56 -5.15 19.11
C SER A 238 11.39 -4.74 18.19
N GLY A 239 11.49 -3.59 17.52
CA GLY A 239 10.48 -3.07 16.57
C GLY A 239 10.96 -2.92 15.12
N ILE A 240 10.03 -2.80 14.17
CA ILE A 240 10.33 -2.50 12.76
C ILE A 240 10.37 -0.99 12.52
N LEU A 241 9.63 -0.21 13.31
CA LEU A 241 9.45 1.23 13.16
C LEU A 241 10.36 2.01 14.13
N CYS A 242 11.67 1.76 14.04
CA CYS A 242 12.70 2.38 14.86
C CYS A 242 14.10 2.26 14.23
N ALA A 243 15.07 3.06 14.70
CA ALA A 243 16.47 2.89 14.30
C ALA A 243 16.98 1.46 14.64
N PRO A 244 17.61 0.72 13.70
CA PRO A 244 18.03 -0.67 13.91
C PRO A 244 19.12 -0.86 14.97
N LEU A 245 20.05 0.09 15.10
CA LEU A 245 21.15 0.03 16.05
C LEU A 245 21.30 1.37 16.75
N SER A 246 20.55 1.57 17.84
CA SER A 246 20.87 2.62 18.81
C SER A 246 21.53 2.00 20.03
N ALA A 247 22.71 2.50 20.41
CA ALA A 247 23.40 2.13 21.66
C ALA A 247 22.59 2.45 22.95
N ARG A 248 21.42 3.08 22.79
CA ARG A 248 20.44 3.41 23.83
C ARG A 248 19.08 2.84 23.40
N PRO A 249 18.23 2.37 24.33
CA PRO A 249 16.86 1.98 23.99
C PRO A 249 16.12 3.18 23.38
N VAL A 250 15.76 3.09 22.10
CA VAL A 250 14.91 4.07 21.42
C VAL A 250 13.49 3.54 21.50
N GLN A 251 12.55 4.38 21.94
CA GLN A 251 11.14 4.04 21.97
C GLN A 251 10.66 3.69 20.55
N THR A 252 10.26 2.43 20.35
CA THR A 252 9.73 1.96 19.07
C THR A 252 8.34 2.54 18.84
N LEU A 253 8.01 2.91 17.60
CA LEU A 253 6.63 3.31 17.29
C LEU A 253 5.68 2.10 17.40
N ASP A 254 6.18 0.89 17.12
CA ASP A 254 5.45 -0.37 17.25
C ASP A 254 4.84 -0.52 18.65
N SER A 255 5.62 -0.25 19.70
CA SER A 255 5.18 -0.35 21.10
C SER A 255 4.03 0.59 21.43
N ILE A 256 4.08 1.83 20.93
CA ILE A 256 3.01 2.84 21.11
C ILE A 256 1.75 2.40 20.38
N MET A 257 1.88 1.92 19.13
CA MET A 257 0.76 1.45 18.33
C MET A 257 0.06 0.24 18.96
N LEU A 258 0.84 -0.71 19.50
CA LEU A 258 0.30 -1.87 20.22
C LEU A 258 -0.52 -1.45 21.45
N ARG A 259 -0.02 -0.49 22.24
CA ARG A 259 -0.73 0.04 23.42
C ARG A 259 -1.91 0.93 23.06
N THR A 260 -1.91 1.54 21.88
CA THR A 260 -3.05 2.33 21.38
C THR A 260 -4.27 1.45 21.10
N LYS A 261 -4.09 0.18 20.73
CA LYS A 261 -5.18 -0.70 20.27
C LYS A 261 -6.29 -0.94 21.32
N PRO A 262 -6.00 -1.39 22.56
CA PRO A 262 -7.04 -1.60 23.56
C PRO A 262 -7.82 -0.32 23.89
N LEU A 263 -7.13 0.83 23.94
CA LEU A 263 -7.78 2.12 24.17
C LEU A 263 -8.66 2.52 22.96
N SER A 264 -8.18 2.28 21.74
CA SER A 264 -8.93 2.53 20.51
C SER A 264 -10.24 1.74 20.47
N ASP A 265 -10.24 0.50 20.96
CA ASP A 265 -11.45 -0.33 21.08
C ASP A 265 -12.42 0.22 22.14
N LYS A 266 -11.90 0.71 23.27
CA LYS A 266 -12.72 1.37 24.31
C LYS A 266 -13.35 2.67 23.78
N MET A 267 -12.56 3.49 23.08
CA MET A 267 -13.02 4.74 22.45
C MET A 267 -14.09 4.46 21.38
N THR A 268 -13.92 3.42 20.56
CA THR A 268 -14.95 3.03 19.59
C THR A 268 -16.25 2.63 20.28
N ARG A 269 -16.20 1.82 21.35
CA ARG A 269 -17.42 1.47 22.11
C ARG A 269 -18.12 2.70 22.67
N LEU A 270 -17.36 3.65 23.23
CA LEU A 270 -17.92 4.91 23.72
C LEU A 270 -18.64 5.70 22.60
N LEU A 271 -18.06 5.75 21.40
CA LEU A 271 -18.66 6.45 20.26
C LEU A 271 -19.90 5.76 19.68
N GLU A 272 -19.99 4.44 19.82
CA GLU A 272 -21.10 3.63 19.31
C GLU A 272 -22.25 3.53 20.32
N THR A 273 -21.94 3.30 21.60
CA THR A 273 -22.93 3.17 22.69
C THR A 273 -22.55 4.00 23.93
N PRO A 274 -22.72 5.34 23.90
CA PRO A 274 -22.29 6.22 24.98
C PRO A 274 -22.95 5.93 26.35
N ALA A 275 -24.19 5.44 26.34
CA ALA A 275 -24.97 5.19 27.56
C ALA A 275 -24.45 4.02 28.41
N ASP A 276 -23.62 3.15 27.85
CA ASP A 276 -23.13 1.94 28.52
C ASP A 276 -21.84 2.18 29.34
N VAL A 277 -21.26 3.39 29.26
CA VAL A 277 -19.96 3.69 29.88
C VAL A 277 -20.16 4.47 31.17
N SER A 278 -19.74 3.89 32.29
CA SER A 278 -19.82 4.54 33.61
C SER A 278 -18.88 5.75 33.73
N ALA A 279 -19.19 6.68 34.64
CA ALA A 279 -18.34 7.84 34.92
C ALA A 279 -16.91 7.44 35.35
N GLU A 280 -16.77 6.31 36.04
CA GLU A 280 -15.47 5.75 36.44
C GLU A 280 -14.67 5.27 35.23
N GLU A 281 -15.31 4.53 34.32
CA GLU A 281 -14.67 4.05 33.09
C GLU A 281 -14.25 5.20 32.19
N LEU A 282 -15.06 6.26 32.11
CA LEU A 282 -14.72 7.49 31.39
C LEU A 282 -13.50 8.20 31.99
N ARG A 283 -13.41 8.30 33.31
CA ARG A 283 -12.25 8.88 34.00
C ARG A 283 -10.99 8.08 33.69
N LYS A 284 -11.05 6.76 33.87
CA LYS A 284 -9.93 5.86 33.57
C LYS A 284 -9.52 5.91 32.09
N MET A 285 -10.49 5.96 31.18
CA MET A 285 -10.23 6.10 29.75
C MET A 285 -9.50 7.41 29.45
N ARG A 286 -9.90 8.52 30.08
CA ARG A 286 -9.24 9.82 29.93
C ARG A 286 -7.80 9.80 30.46
N ASP A 287 -7.54 9.14 31.59
CA ASP A 287 -6.18 8.97 32.11
C ASP A 287 -5.31 8.15 31.14
N GLU A 288 -5.85 7.05 30.59
CA GLU A 288 -5.19 6.25 29.55
C GLU A 288 -4.93 7.08 28.27
N MET A 289 -5.88 7.94 27.87
CA MET A 289 -5.69 8.86 26.75
C MET A 289 -4.56 9.86 27.01
N MET A 290 -4.49 10.45 28.19
CA MET A 290 -3.43 11.41 28.52
C MET A 290 -2.05 10.75 28.53
N LEU A 291 -1.95 9.52 29.03
CA LEU A 291 -0.71 8.76 29.04
C LEU A 291 -0.23 8.43 27.62
N LEU A 292 -1.10 7.89 26.76
CA LEU A 292 -0.74 7.64 25.37
C LEU A 292 -0.48 8.95 24.62
N ALA A 293 -1.19 10.03 24.96
CA ALA A 293 -0.96 11.32 24.36
C ALA A 293 0.48 11.80 24.58
N TYR A 294 0.97 11.66 25.80
CA TYR A 294 2.35 11.95 26.21
C TYR A 294 3.39 11.06 25.52
N GLU A 295 3.12 9.76 25.38
CA GLU A 295 4.04 8.83 24.71
C GLU A 295 4.26 9.15 23.23
N TYR A 296 3.19 9.48 22.52
CA TYR A 296 3.30 9.97 21.14
C TYR A 296 4.12 11.27 21.08
N THR A 297 3.89 12.24 21.97
CA THR A 297 4.64 13.51 21.97
C THR A 297 6.14 13.30 22.22
N ARG A 298 6.52 12.30 23.02
CA ARG A 298 7.94 11.98 23.29
C ARG A 298 8.63 11.19 22.20
N TRP A 299 7.88 10.48 21.35
CA TRP A 299 8.49 9.65 20.32
C TRP A 299 9.43 10.45 19.40
N PRO A 300 9.04 11.62 18.84
CA PRO A 300 9.93 12.49 18.07
C PRO A 300 11.23 12.87 18.79
N GLU A 301 11.13 13.20 20.09
CA GLU A 301 12.26 13.67 20.92
C GLU A 301 13.28 12.57 21.19
N ASN A 302 12.85 11.31 21.15
CA ASN A 302 13.67 10.14 21.41
C ASN A 302 14.38 9.60 20.16
N GLN A 303 14.20 10.20 18.99
CA GLN A 303 14.84 9.74 17.75
C GLN A 303 16.29 10.23 17.62
N PRO A 304 17.18 9.47 16.95
CA PRO A 304 18.54 9.92 16.67
C PRO A 304 18.56 11.24 15.89
N PRO A 305 19.53 12.15 16.11
CA PRO A 305 19.58 13.42 15.39
C PRO A 305 19.59 13.28 13.85
N LYS A 306 20.24 12.22 13.33
CA LYS A 306 20.28 11.91 11.89
C LYS A 306 18.92 11.48 11.31
N TRP A 307 17.95 11.11 12.15
CA TRP A 307 16.59 10.76 11.75
C TRP A 307 15.66 11.97 11.66
N LEU A 308 16.03 13.11 12.25
CA LEU A 308 15.14 14.26 12.30
C LEU A 308 14.86 14.80 10.88
N PRO A 309 13.60 15.17 10.55
CA PRO A 309 13.27 15.77 9.27
C PRO A 309 14.07 17.06 9.07
N LYS A 310 14.61 17.26 7.88
CA LYS A 310 15.37 18.47 7.53
C LYS A 310 14.55 19.32 6.59
N THR A 311 14.24 20.55 6.98
CA THR A 311 13.60 21.50 6.07
C THR A 311 14.56 21.89 4.95
N ILE A 312 14.17 21.63 3.71
CA ILE A 312 14.95 21.97 2.51
C ILE A 312 14.52 23.33 1.91
N GLY A 313 13.34 23.82 2.30
CA GLY A 313 12.85 25.16 1.94
C GLY A 313 11.34 25.24 2.08
N THR A 314 10.74 26.28 1.50
CA THR A 314 9.30 26.56 1.59
C THR A 314 8.71 26.85 0.21
N ILE A 315 7.50 26.37 -0.03
CA ILE A 315 6.73 26.66 -1.24
C ILE A 315 5.52 27.53 -0.89
N SER A 316 5.36 28.64 -1.61
CA SER A 316 4.22 29.54 -1.43
C SER A 316 2.92 28.93 -1.99
N PRO A 317 1.74 29.44 -1.58
CA PRO A 317 0.47 28.98 -2.15
C PRO A 317 0.36 29.10 -3.67
N ILE A 318 0.98 30.13 -4.27
CA ILE A 318 0.98 30.31 -5.73
C ILE A 318 1.84 29.24 -6.38
N GLN A 319 3.06 29.04 -5.87
CA GLN A 319 3.98 28.04 -6.40
C GLN A 319 3.42 26.61 -6.27
N ALA A 320 2.81 26.26 -5.12
CA ALA A 320 2.23 24.93 -4.92
C ALA A 320 1.13 24.61 -5.93
N ARG A 321 0.26 25.59 -6.26
CA ARG A 321 -0.78 25.42 -7.27
C ARG A 321 -0.22 25.22 -8.69
N SER A 322 0.90 25.87 -9.00
CA SER A 322 1.55 25.79 -10.31
C SER A 322 2.48 24.57 -10.45
N ALA A 323 3.09 24.10 -9.36
CA ALA A 323 4.10 23.05 -9.36
C ALA A 323 3.54 21.64 -9.59
N GLY A 324 2.27 21.41 -9.26
CA GLY A 324 1.59 20.14 -9.50
C GLY A 324 0.91 19.57 -8.24
N PRO A 325 0.24 18.42 -8.39
CA PRO A 325 -0.73 17.92 -7.41
C PRO A 325 -0.11 17.42 -6.11
N ILE A 326 1.21 17.20 -6.07
CA ILE A 326 1.92 16.65 -4.90
C ILE A 326 2.42 17.72 -3.93
N TYR A 327 2.27 19.00 -4.27
CA TYR A 327 2.81 20.09 -3.45
C TYR A 327 1.72 20.74 -2.60
N TRP A 328 2.05 20.97 -1.32
CA TRP A 328 1.23 21.72 -0.38
C TRP A 328 1.97 22.98 0.09
N PRO A 329 1.30 24.12 0.27
CA PRO A 329 1.94 25.34 0.74
C PRO A 329 2.58 25.17 2.13
N GLY A 330 3.81 25.62 2.28
CA GLY A 330 4.55 25.50 3.54
C GLY A 330 5.95 24.94 3.35
N LYS A 331 6.51 24.35 4.41
CA LYS A 331 7.84 23.74 4.38
C LYS A 331 7.84 22.45 3.54
N MET A 332 9.00 22.15 2.98
CA MET A 332 9.33 20.83 2.42
C MET A 332 10.46 20.21 3.21
N GLU A 333 10.44 18.90 3.33
CA GLU A 333 11.37 18.14 4.17
C GLU A 333 12.11 17.08 3.38
N SER A 334 13.37 16.84 3.75
CA SER A 334 14.17 15.69 3.37
C SER A 334 14.48 14.83 4.59
N TYR A 335 14.84 13.57 4.31
CA TYR A 335 15.12 12.56 5.32
C TYR A 335 16.41 11.83 4.99
N PHE A 336 16.88 11.01 5.93
CA PHE A 336 18.03 10.14 5.68
C PHE A 336 17.81 9.23 4.46
N ASP A 337 16.65 8.56 4.40
CA ASP A 337 16.19 7.79 3.25
C ASP A 337 14.66 7.56 3.31
N LEU A 338 14.14 6.75 2.39
CA LEU A 338 12.71 6.43 2.31
C LEU A 338 12.20 5.65 3.52
N TYR A 339 13.04 4.79 4.14
CA TYR A 339 12.63 4.04 5.33
C TYR A 339 12.38 5.01 6.49
N VAL A 340 13.31 5.91 6.78
CA VAL A 340 13.17 6.90 7.86
C VAL A 340 11.96 7.80 7.60
N ALA A 341 11.78 8.27 6.36
CA ALA A 341 10.61 9.06 5.97
C ALA A 341 9.29 8.29 6.18
N GLY A 342 9.26 7.01 5.82
CA GLY A 342 8.11 6.13 6.04
C GLY A 342 7.76 5.93 7.52
N VAL A 343 8.77 5.85 8.39
CA VAL A 343 8.55 5.71 9.85
C VAL A 343 7.97 7.01 10.42
N TRP A 344 8.51 8.18 10.05
CA TRP A 344 7.94 9.48 10.44
C TRP A 344 6.49 9.64 9.99
N ASN A 345 6.17 9.24 8.76
CA ASN A 345 4.80 9.32 8.27
C ASN A 345 3.88 8.28 8.92
N SER A 346 4.42 7.15 9.36
CA SER A 346 3.66 6.21 10.20
C SER A 346 3.36 6.80 11.57
N TYR A 347 4.31 7.51 12.18
CA TYR A 347 4.09 8.26 13.42
C TYR A 347 2.99 9.32 13.24
N ARG A 348 3.14 10.21 12.26
CA ARG A 348 2.18 11.30 11.98
C ARG A 348 0.78 10.77 11.76
N LYS A 349 0.65 9.75 10.91
CA LYS A 349 -0.63 9.07 10.65
C LYS A 349 -1.22 8.45 11.92
N SER A 350 -0.44 7.68 12.68
CA SER A 350 -0.94 7.02 13.90
C SER A 350 -1.39 8.06 14.93
N ARG A 351 -0.66 9.17 15.06
CA ARG A 351 -1.02 10.29 15.93
C ARG A 351 -2.27 11.02 15.44
N LEU A 352 -2.40 11.30 14.14
CA LEU A 352 -3.62 11.90 13.56
C LEU A 352 -4.85 11.03 13.81
N LEU A 353 -4.75 9.72 13.55
CA LEU A 353 -5.84 8.76 13.81
C LEU A 353 -6.21 8.71 15.29
N TYR A 354 -5.22 8.78 16.17
CA TYR A 354 -5.43 8.84 17.62
C TYR A 354 -6.16 10.13 18.03
N LEU A 355 -5.69 11.29 17.55
CA LEU A 355 -6.30 12.59 17.86
C LEU A 355 -7.73 12.70 17.32
N ASP A 356 -8.02 12.16 16.13
CA ASP A 356 -9.38 12.10 15.58
C ASP A 356 -10.34 11.41 16.56
N LYS A 357 -9.95 10.23 17.08
CA LYS A 357 -10.76 9.51 18.07
C LYS A 357 -10.88 10.26 19.39
N VAL A 358 -9.80 10.82 19.91
CA VAL A 358 -9.80 11.58 21.17
C VAL A 358 -10.73 12.78 21.06
N ILE A 359 -10.62 13.57 20.00
CA ILE A 359 -11.48 14.73 19.76
C ILE A 359 -12.94 14.30 19.65
N ARG A 360 -13.24 13.26 18.87
CA ARG A 360 -14.62 12.76 18.73
C ARG A 360 -15.22 12.26 20.04
N CYS A 361 -14.43 11.59 20.88
CA CYS A 361 -14.87 11.16 22.21
C CYS A 361 -15.14 12.37 23.11
N GLU A 362 -14.27 13.37 23.09
CA GLU A 362 -14.44 14.56 23.91
C GLU A 362 -15.65 15.40 23.49
N LEU A 363 -15.96 15.43 22.19
CA LEU A 363 -17.14 16.11 21.65
C LEU A 363 -18.46 15.43 22.04
N GLN A 364 -18.45 14.19 22.55
CA GLN A 364 -19.66 13.56 23.12
C GLN A 364 -20.10 14.25 24.42
N PHE A 365 -19.19 14.94 25.11
CA PHE A 365 -19.53 15.65 26.35
C PHE A 365 -20.10 17.05 26.05
N PRO A 366 -21.10 17.49 26.84
CA PRO A 366 -21.50 18.89 26.84
C PRO A 366 -20.29 19.80 27.11
N GLU A 367 -20.23 20.98 26.48
CA GLU A 367 -19.15 21.98 26.68
C GLU A 367 -18.66 22.13 28.13
N PRO A 368 -19.52 22.30 29.15
CA PRO A 368 -19.05 22.49 30.54
C PRO A 368 -18.34 21.25 31.13
N GLU A 369 -18.53 20.06 30.56
CA GLU A 369 -17.95 18.81 31.03
C GLU A 369 -16.69 18.40 30.25
N ARG A 370 -16.36 19.15 29.18
CA ARG A 370 -15.13 18.95 28.41
C ARG A 370 -13.92 19.37 29.24
N LYS A 371 -12.96 18.48 29.33
CA LYS A 371 -11.71 18.62 30.09
C LYS A 371 -10.49 18.74 29.18
N LEU A 372 -10.56 18.29 27.93
CA LEU A 372 -9.44 18.34 27.00
C LEU A 372 -9.41 19.66 26.22
N PRO A 373 -8.22 20.25 25.99
CA PRO A 373 -8.08 21.53 25.31
C PRO A 373 -8.23 21.38 23.79
N LEU A 374 -9.47 21.29 23.29
CA LEU A 374 -9.78 21.03 21.88
C LEU A 374 -9.01 21.93 20.90
N GLY A 375 -8.89 23.24 21.18
CA GLY A 375 -8.14 24.16 20.31
C GLY A 375 -6.65 23.78 20.13
N ARG A 376 -6.00 23.27 21.20
CA ARG A 376 -4.63 22.76 21.12
C ARG A 376 -4.56 21.46 20.31
N LEU A 377 -5.53 20.56 20.49
CA LEU A 377 -5.60 19.31 19.73
C LEU A 377 -5.79 19.56 18.23
N TYR A 378 -6.68 20.49 17.85
CA TYR A 378 -6.86 20.88 16.44
C TYR A 378 -5.62 21.55 15.86
N SER A 379 -4.92 22.41 16.62
CA SER A 379 -3.65 22.99 16.18
C SER A 379 -2.58 21.92 15.95
N GLU A 380 -2.52 20.90 16.81
CA GLU A 380 -1.61 19.76 16.64
C GLU A 380 -1.97 18.94 15.38
N VAL A 381 -3.25 18.68 15.14
CA VAL A 381 -3.72 18.01 13.91
C VAL A 381 -3.29 18.76 12.66
N GLN A 382 -3.45 20.09 12.63
CA GLN A 382 -3.03 20.92 11.49
C GLN A 382 -1.52 20.86 11.26
N SER A 383 -0.72 20.89 12.34
CA SER A 383 0.73 20.74 12.26
C SER A 383 1.13 19.38 11.70
N LEU A 384 0.56 18.29 12.22
CA LEU A 384 0.88 16.93 11.79
C LEU A 384 0.47 16.67 10.34
N ALA A 385 -0.68 17.18 9.90
CA ALA A 385 -1.14 17.07 8.52
C ALA A 385 -0.23 17.87 7.56
N SER A 386 0.18 19.08 7.97
CA SER A 386 1.13 19.90 7.20
C SER A 386 2.51 19.26 7.12
N ASP A 387 2.98 18.65 8.20
CA ASP A 387 4.24 17.92 8.24
C ASP A 387 4.21 16.65 7.38
N LEU A 388 3.07 15.94 7.34
CA LEU A 388 2.86 14.82 6.42
C LEU A 388 2.97 15.33 4.97
N ALA A 389 2.30 16.43 4.62
CA ALA A 389 2.39 17.03 3.30
C ALA A 389 3.82 17.48 2.93
N ALA A 390 4.56 18.04 3.89
CA ALA A 390 5.94 18.48 3.72
C ALA A 390 6.91 17.34 3.31
N SER A 391 6.59 16.10 3.67
CA SER A 391 7.40 14.92 3.33
C SER A 391 7.21 14.38 1.91
N ILE A 392 6.10 14.75 1.25
CA ILE A 392 5.64 14.09 0.02
C ILE A 392 6.65 14.28 -1.12
N HIS A 393 7.22 15.47 -1.25
CA HIS A 393 8.22 15.78 -2.29
C HIS A 393 9.40 14.82 -2.25
N PHE A 394 10.08 14.73 -1.11
CA PHE A 394 11.23 13.85 -0.94
C PHE A 394 10.88 12.38 -1.18
N ILE A 395 9.74 11.92 -0.65
CA ILE A 395 9.36 10.51 -0.79
C ILE A 395 9.00 10.15 -2.24
N LEU A 396 8.33 11.05 -2.96
CA LEU A 396 7.86 10.76 -4.32
C LEU A 396 8.90 11.05 -5.40
N THR A 397 9.86 11.94 -5.16
CA THR A 397 10.88 12.32 -6.15
C THR A 397 12.28 11.80 -5.80
N GLY A 398 12.54 11.51 -4.52
CA GLY A 398 13.88 11.25 -4.01
C GLY A 398 14.78 12.48 -3.98
N SER A 399 14.27 13.66 -4.35
CA SER A 399 15.06 14.89 -4.44
C SER A 399 15.16 15.59 -3.08
N VAL A 400 16.35 16.11 -2.80
CA VAL A 400 16.62 17.01 -1.67
C VAL A 400 16.58 18.49 -2.09
N ASP A 401 16.41 18.74 -3.39
CA ASP A 401 16.34 20.08 -3.96
C ASP A 401 14.89 20.55 -4.04
N LEU A 402 14.71 21.87 -4.03
CA LEU A 402 13.41 22.50 -4.27
C LEU A 402 12.97 22.27 -5.71
N PRO A 403 11.65 22.19 -5.98
CA PRO A 403 11.16 22.11 -7.35
C PRO A 403 11.64 23.33 -8.15
N PRO A 404 12.05 23.14 -9.42
CA PRO A 404 12.51 24.23 -10.26
C PRO A 404 11.39 25.27 -10.45
N PRO A 405 11.74 26.57 -10.56
CA PRO A 405 10.75 27.65 -10.68
C PRO A 405 9.91 27.59 -11.95
N ASN A 406 10.40 26.87 -12.98
CA ASN A 406 9.70 26.69 -14.25
C ASN A 406 8.66 25.56 -14.23
N PHE A 407 8.51 24.85 -13.10
CA PHE A 407 7.50 23.81 -12.88
C PHE A 407 7.41 22.78 -14.01
N GLU A 408 8.57 22.24 -14.41
CA GLU A 408 8.61 21.09 -15.32
C GLU A 408 7.85 19.89 -14.75
N ALA A 409 7.52 18.94 -15.61
CA ALA A 409 6.84 17.71 -15.20
C ALA A 409 7.59 17.04 -14.03
N ILE A 410 6.85 16.73 -12.96
CA ILE A 410 7.41 16.08 -11.77
C ILE A 410 7.99 14.74 -12.18
N VAL A 411 9.31 14.57 -12.03
CA VAL A 411 9.98 13.30 -12.30
C VAL A 411 9.79 12.39 -11.08
N PRO A 412 9.12 11.23 -11.23
CA PRO A 412 8.97 10.29 -10.13
C PRO A 412 10.33 9.68 -9.76
N GLY A 413 10.56 9.57 -8.45
CA GLY A 413 11.64 8.79 -7.88
C GLY A 413 11.29 7.30 -7.83
N LYS A 414 11.81 6.61 -6.82
CA LYS A 414 11.57 5.19 -6.59
C LYS A 414 10.10 4.91 -6.22
N SER A 415 9.44 3.97 -6.91
CA SER A 415 8.08 3.53 -6.61
C SER A 415 7.89 2.99 -5.18
N ALA A 416 8.96 2.56 -4.51
CA ALA A 416 8.95 2.28 -3.07
C ALA A 416 8.38 3.44 -2.24
N GLY A 417 8.67 4.69 -2.61
CA GLY A 417 8.13 5.87 -1.93
C GLY A 417 6.60 5.96 -2.05
N GLY A 418 6.06 5.63 -3.22
CA GLY A 418 4.61 5.54 -3.44
C GLY A 418 3.94 4.51 -2.53
N LEU A 419 4.54 3.31 -2.39
CA LEU A 419 4.04 2.27 -1.48
C LEU A 419 4.01 2.76 -0.02
N LEU A 420 5.06 3.45 0.42
CA LEU A 420 5.19 3.95 1.80
C LEU A 420 4.19 5.08 2.11
N LEU A 421 3.69 5.79 1.10
CA LEU A 421 2.68 6.84 1.26
C LEU A 421 1.23 6.36 1.13
N LEU A 422 0.96 5.16 0.58
CA LEU A 422 -0.40 4.65 0.38
C LEU A 422 -1.28 4.80 1.63
N HIS A 423 -0.82 4.21 2.74
CA HIS A 423 -1.60 4.16 3.96
C HIS A 423 -1.63 5.49 4.73
N PRO A 424 -0.51 6.21 4.93
CA PRO A 424 -0.54 7.54 5.54
C PRO A 424 -1.49 8.52 4.84
N LEU A 425 -1.45 8.59 3.50
CA LEU A 425 -2.32 9.49 2.73
C LEU A 425 -3.77 9.03 2.75
N SER A 426 -4.03 7.73 2.56
CA SER A 426 -5.39 7.20 2.55
C SER A 426 -6.10 7.44 3.88
N VAL A 427 -5.46 7.06 5.00
CA VAL A 427 -6.04 7.28 6.33
C VAL A 427 -6.24 8.76 6.59
N SER A 428 -5.21 9.59 6.39
CA SER A 428 -5.32 11.03 6.69
C SER A 428 -6.35 11.75 5.81
N SER A 429 -6.64 11.24 4.62
CA SER A 429 -7.66 11.78 3.73
C SER A 429 -9.10 11.49 4.14
N THR A 430 -9.32 10.67 5.17
CA THR A 430 -10.67 10.29 5.67
C THR A 430 -10.96 10.75 7.10
N LEU A 431 -9.96 11.30 7.80
CA LEU A 431 -10.13 11.74 9.19
C LEU A 431 -10.95 13.01 9.27
N SER A 432 -11.94 13.01 10.16
CA SER A 432 -12.87 14.13 10.37
C SER A 432 -12.19 15.41 10.85
N VAL A 433 -11.02 15.26 11.50
CA VAL A 433 -10.23 16.38 12.04
C VAL A 433 -9.30 17.03 11.01
N VAL A 434 -9.06 16.38 9.86
CA VAL A 434 -8.22 16.94 8.78
C VAL A 434 -9.10 17.79 7.86
N SER A 435 -8.63 18.96 7.43
CA SER A 435 -9.45 19.88 6.62
C SER A 435 -9.81 19.28 5.26
N PRO A 436 -10.99 19.61 4.69
CA PRO A 436 -11.42 19.08 3.39
C PRO A 436 -10.43 19.34 2.25
N GLU A 437 -9.75 20.48 2.26
CA GLU A 437 -8.73 20.86 1.26
C GLU A 437 -7.51 19.94 1.36
N MET A 438 -7.03 19.67 2.57
CA MET A 438 -5.90 18.78 2.81
C MET A 438 -6.27 17.32 2.51
N GLN A 439 -7.48 16.89 2.87
CA GLN A 439 -7.99 15.58 2.47
C GLN A 439 -7.99 15.41 0.95
N THR A 440 -8.43 16.44 0.22
CA THR A 440 -8.41 16.46 -1.25
C THR A 440 -6.98 16.41 -1.79
N HIS A 441 -6.06 17.18 -1.20
CA HIS A 441 -4.65 17.14 -1.55
C HIS A 441 -4.05 15.73 -1.39
N PHE A 442 -4.30 15.05 -0.27
CA PHE A 442 -3.81 13.68 -0.06
C PHE A 442 -4.41 12.68 -1.07
N ARG A 443 -5.67 12.83 -1.47
CA ARG A 443 -6.27 12.03 -2.54
C ARG A 443 -5.63 12.31 -3.90
N ASN A 444 -5.32 13.57 -4.21
CA ASN A 444 -4.63 13.94 -5.44
C ASN A 444 -3.21 13.36 -5.48
N CYS A 445 -2.52 13.31 -4.34
CA CYS A 445 -1.23 12.63 -4.22
C CYS A 445 -1.35 11.13 -4.49
N LEU A 446 -2.37 10.45 -3.93
CA LEU A 446 -2.64 9.04 -4.21
C LEU A 446 -2.95 8.80 -5.70
N ALA A 447 -3.75 9.66 -6.32
CA ALA A 447 -4.03 9.59 -7.76
C ALA A 447 -2.74 9.74 -8.58
N TRP A 448 -1.88 10.70 -8.20
CA TRP A 448 -0.59 10.90 -8.85
C TRP A 448 0.32 9.69 -8.71
N ILE A 449 0.39 9.05 -7.52
CA ILE A 449 1.13 7.81 -7.30
C ILE A 449 0.62 6.70 -8.22
N GLY A 450 -0.71 6.54 -8.31
CA GLY A 450 -1.32 5.54 -9.18
C GLY A 450 -0.96 5.71 -10.65
N THR A 451 -1.02 6.96 -11.15
CA THR A 451 -0.72 7.31 -12.54
C THR A 451 0.76 7.24 -12.88
N ASN A 452 1.64 7.75 -12.02
CA ASN A 452 3.06 7.97 -12.36
C ASN A 452 3.99 6.86 -11.85
N MET A 453 3.56 6.09 -10.85
CA MET A 453 4.33 4.95 -10.30
C MET A 453 3.67 3.60 -10.59
N GLY A 454 2.51 3.56 -11.23
CA GLY A 454 1.85 2.31 -11.65
C GLY A 454 1.28 1.48 -10.49
N ILE A 455 1.00 2.11 -9.34
CA ILE A 455 0.49 1.41 -8.14
C ILE A 455 -1.04 1.44 -8.13
N GLY A 456 -1.66 0.35 -8.55
CA GLY A 456 -3.11 0.25 -8.72
C GLY A 456 -3.93 0.55 -7.46
N GLN A 457 -3.46 0.10 -6.28
CA GLN A 457 -4.15 0.39 -5.02
C GLN A 457 -4.18 1.90 -4.71
N ALA A 458 -3.19 2.67 -5.14
CA ALA A 458 -3.19 4.13 -4.97
C ALA A 458 -4.37 4.78 -5.71
N THR A 459 -4.61 4.35 -6.96
CA THR A 459 -5.76 4.79 -7.77
C THR A 459 -7.07 4.42 -7.10
N LEU A 460 -7.17 3.20 -6.55
CA LEU A 460 -8.38 2.76 -5.86
C LEU A 460 -8.66 3.60 -4.60
N LEU A 461 -7.63 3.85 -3.77
CA LEU A 461 -7.74 4.64 -2.54
C LEU A 461 -8.04 6.11 -2.81
N ALA A 462 -7.53 6.66 -3.92
CA ALA A 462 -7.82 8.03 -4.34
C ALA A 462 -9.31 8.22 -4.69
N LYS A 463 -9.91 7.22 -5.35
CA LYS A 463 -11.31 7.27 -5.83
C LYS A 463 -12.33 6.89 -4.75
N HIS A 464 -12.00 5.91 -3.91
CA HIS A 464 -12.92 5.33 -2.93
C HIS A 464 -12.36 5.46 -1.50
N PRO A 465 -12.11 6.70 -1.01
CA PRO A 465 -11.41 6.91 0.27
C PRO A 465 -12.15 6.29 1.46
N THR A 466 -13.49 6.27 1.45
CA THR A 466 -14.33 5.72 2.53
C THR A 466 -15.04 4.42 2.17
N GLY A 467 -14.92 3.97 0.91
CA GLY A 467 -15.65 2.81 0.39
C GLY A 467 -14.98 1.46 0.67
N LEU A 468 -13.74 1.47 1.19
CA LEU A 468 -12.96 0.27 1.45
C LEU A 468 -12.94 -0.08 2.94
N PRO A 469 -13.05 -1.37 3.30
CA PRO A 469 -12.93 -1.80 4.69
C PRO A 469 -11.59 -1.37 5.30
N TYR A 470 -11.60 -0.93 6.57
CA TYR A 470 -10.38 -0.54 7.26
C TYR A 470 -9.32 -1.66 7.28
N ASP A 471 -9.75 -2.92 7.43
CA ASP A 471 -8.84 -4.07 7.43
C ASP A 471 -8.13 -4.26 6.08
N PHE A 472 -8.78 -3.95 4.96
CA PHE A 472 -8.14 -3.97 3.64
C PHE A 472 -6.98 -2.97 3.58
N ILE A 473 -7.20 -1.74 4.07
CA ILE A 473 -6.17 -0.69 4.05
C ILE A 473 -5.01 -1.06 5.00
N LYS A 474 -5.34 -1.55 6.20
CA LYS A 474 -4.39 -1.98 7.22
C LYS A 474 -3.54 -3.17 6.77
N ASP A 475 -4.13 -4.18 6.11
CA ASP A 475 -3.41 -5.36 5.61
C ASP A 475 -2.39 -4.98 4.53
N GLY A 476 -2.75 -4.06 3.63
CA GLY A 476 -1.81 -3.52 2.65
C GLY A 476 -0.63 -2.81 3.30
N HIS A 477 -0.88 -1.99 4.33
CA HIS A 477 0.18 -1.30 5.08
C HIS A 477 1.19 -2.27 5.70
N VAL A 478 0.67 -3.31 6.32
CA VAL A 478 1.46 -4.33 6.98
C VAL A 478 2.35 -5.07 5.97
N LEU A 479 1.80 -5.46 4.81
CA LEU A 479 2.59 -6.05 3.72
C LEU A 479 3.68 -5.13 3.17
N VAL A 480 3.40 -3.83 3.01
CA VAL A 480 4.43 -2.86 2.61
C VAL A 480 5.56 -2.85 3.65
N TRP A 481 5.27 -2.85 4.96
CA TRP A 481 6.32 -2.89 5.98
C TRP A 481 7.10 -4.21 6.02
N ALA A 482 6.51 -5.33 5.56
CA ALA A 482 7.21 -6.61 5.49
C ALA A 482 8.43 -6.57 4.55
N GLY A 483 8.46 -5.66 3.57
CA GLY A 483 9.62 -5.46 2.70
C GLY A 483 10.88 -4.97 3.44
N MET A 484 10.75 -4.44 4.66
CA MET A 484 11.88 -4.02 5.50
C MET A 484 12.59 -5.19 6.20
N LEU A 485 11.95 -6.37 6.22
CA LEU A 485 12.45 -7.55 6.94
C LEU A 485 13.62 -8.23 6.21
N ILE A 486 13.77 -7.99 4.90
CA ILE A 486 14.80 -8.63 4.06
C ILE A 486 16.21 -8.24 4.51
N SER A 487 16.40 -7.01 5.02
CA SER A 487 17.70 -6.53 5.49
C SER A 487 18.29 -7.31 6.67
N GLN A 488 17.49 -8.16 7.31
CA GLN A 488 17.90 -9.01 8.42
C GLN A 488 18.31 -10.44 7.98
N VAL A 489 18.25 -10.71 6.68
CA VAL A 489 18.67 -11.94 6.02
C VAL A 489 20.04 -11.71 5.42
#